data_AF-A0A2H9RAH6-F1
#
_entry.id   AF-A0A2H9RAH6-F1
#
_cell.length_a   1.000
_cell.length_b   1.000
_cell.length_c   1.000
_cell.angle_alpha   90.00
_cell.angle_beta   90.00
_cell.angle_gamma   90.00
#
_symmetry.space_group_name_H-M   'P 1'
#
loop_
_entity.id
_entity.type
_entity.pdbx_description
1 polymer ?
#
loop_
_entity_poly.entity_id
_entity_poly.type
_entity_poly.pdbx_seq_one_letter_code
_entity_poly.pdbx_strand_id
1 'polypeptide(L)'
;MSSSSPIPWFDNFMGVAYRYYDLRMNIVPLFADRKEASTIWHDAIHWWLDSSIKIRFVEIDDEYWIIIGSDSQHPESNLSFFKVLQKSENYERFKKGHGGEAYLRLGIYTKKSRKDVKNDALCDCGHAAEDHDEGDDDICLYNDCNCKKFSSFQVNLLKRKKTITDIIFLEEKNVKEDPLAWNCLYVNKYSKSD
;
A
#
# COMPACT_ATOMS: atom_id res chain seq x y z
N MET A 1 -13.06 -24.30 -25.47
CA MET A 1 -12.15 -23.24 -25.01
C MET A 1 -12.85 -22.54 -23.86
N SER A 2 -12.40 -22.77 -22.63
CA SER A 2 -12.98 -22.17 -21.43
C SER A 2 -12.79 -20.66 -21.51
N SER A 3 -13.90 -19.92 -21.56
CA SER A 3 -13.90 -18.47 -21.42
C SER A 3 -13.43 -18.14 -20.00
N SER A 4 -12.12 -17.91 -19.82
CA SER A 4 -11.62 -17.42 -18.53
C SER A 4 -12.19 -16.02 -18.33
N SER A 5 -13.10 -15.86 -17.37
CA SER A 5 -13.56 -14.55 -16.96
C SER A 5 -12.35 -13.67 -16.61
N PRO A 6 -12.36 -12.38 -16.97
CA PRO A 6 -11.25 -11.49 -16.65
C PRO A 6 -11.00 -11.49 -15.14
N ILE A 7 -9.73 -11.59 -14.74
CA ILE A 7 -9.33 -11.57 -13.33
C ILE A 7 -9.79 -10.24 -12.72
N PRO A 8 -10.52 -10.27 -11.58
CA PRO A 8 -10.98 -9.05 -10.95
C PRO A 8 -9.82 -8.20 -10.42
N TRP A 9 -10.00 -6.88 -10.48
CA TRP A 9 -9.07 -5.88 -9.95
C TRP A 9 -9.60 -5.32 -8.62
N PHE A 10 -8.78 -5.41 -7.57
CA PHE A 10 -9.06 -4.89 -6.24
C PHE A 10 -8.26 -3.61 -5.95
N ASP A 11 -8.95 -2.54 -5.60
CA ASP A 11 -8.39 -1.22 -5.29
C ASP A 11 -8.82 -0.65 -3.93
N ASN A 12 -9.65 -1.40 -3.18
CA ASN A 12 -10.19 -0.99 -1.89
C ASN A 12 -9.21 -1.17 -0.71
N PHE A 13 -7.93 -0.86 -0.92
CA PHE A 13 -6.96 -0.70 0.16
C PHE A 13 -6.59 0.77 0.27
N MET A 14 -6.35 1.32 1.45
CA MET A 14 -6.17 2.76 1.71
C MET A 14 -4.94 3.35 1.02
N GLY A 15 -3.83 2.62 1.00
CA GLY A 15 -2.58 3.05 0.37
C GLY A 15 -1.47 2.02 0.61
N VAL A 16 -0.21 2.41 0.41
CA VAL A 16 0.93 1.51 0.61
C VAL A 16 1.93 2.12 1.57
N ALA A 17 2.30 1.35 2.60
CA ALA A 17 3.46 1.66 3.44
C ALA A 17 4.71 0.93 2.94
N TYR A 18 5.85 1.59 3.11
CA TYR A 18 7.17 1.04 2.83
C TYR A 18 7.96 0.92 4.13
N ARG A 19 8.44 -0.28 4.47
CA ARG A 19 9.21 -0.53 5.70
C ARG A 19 10.63 -0.97 5.37
N TYR A 20 11.62 -0.38 6.04
CA TYR A 20 13.04 -0.50 5.67
C TYR A 20 13.91 -1.32 6.64
N TYR A 21 13.40 -1.66 7.83
CA TYR A 21 14.20 -2.25 8.92
C TYR A 21 14.19 -3.78 8.98
N ASP A 22 13.46 -4.45 8.09
CA ASP A 22 13.54 -5.90 7.97
C ASP A 22 14.69 -6.29 7.02
N LEU A 23 15.03 -7.58 6.95
CA LEU A 23 16.05 -8.12 6.02
C LEU A 23 15.84 -7.69 4.56
N ARG A 24 14.57 -7.48 4.17
CA ARG A 24 14.15 -6.94 2.88
C ARG A 24 13.19 -5.80 3.11
N MET A 25 13.17 -4.81 2.22
CA MET A 25 12.15 -3.77 2.25
C MET A 25 10.76 -4.39 2.09
N ASN A 26 9.74 -3.81 2.71
CA ASN A 26 8.37 -4.32 2.60
C ASN A 26 7.53 -3.38 1.75
N ILE A 27 6.68 -3.96 0.91
CA ILE A 27 5.53 -3.31 0.28
C ILE A 27 4.31 -3.74 1.08
N VAL A 28 3.59 -2.77 1.63
CA VAL A 28 2.48 -3.04 2.54
C VAL A 28 1.19 -2.35 2.10
N PRO A 29 0.32 -3.00 1.31
CA PRO A 29 -1.05 -2.54 1.15
C PRO A 29 -1.76 -2.42 2.51
N LEU A 30 -2.29 -1.23 2.77
CA LEU A 30 -2.90 -0.85 4.04
C LEU A 30 -4.42 -0.95 3.95
N PHE A 31 -5.05 -1.60 4.91
CA PHE A 31 -6.49 -1.75 5.03
C PHE A 31 -7.02 -1.00 6.24
N ALA A 32 -8.30 -0.60 6.19
CA ALA A 32 -8.98 0.00 7.33
C ALA A 32 -9.34 -1.07 8.38
N ASP A 33 -9.63 -2.30 7.94
CA ASP A 33 -10.12 -3.37 8.79
C ASP A 33 -9.25 -4.63 8.75
N ARG A 34 -9.06 -5.23 9.92
CA ARG A 34 -8.21 -6.43 10.08
C ARG A 34 -8.84 -7.68 9.50
N LYS A 35 -10.15 -7.82 9.56
CA LYS A 35 -10.87 -8.97 9.01
C LYS A 35 -10.77 -8.95 7.49
N GLU A 36 -10.99 -7.80 6.84
CA GLU A 36 -10.82 -7.64 5.39
C GLU A 36 -9.42 -8.04 4.93
N ALA A 37 -8.37 -7.47 5.53
CA ALA A 37 -6.98 -7.83 5.20
C ALA A 37 -6.70 -9.33 5.41
N SER A 38 -7.25 -9.92 6.48
CA SER A 38 -7.06 -11.34 6.79
C SER A 38 -7.77 -12.26 5.81
N THR A 39 -8.99 -11.89 5.40
CA THR A 39 -9.80 -12.59 4.38
C THR A 39 -9.10 -12.53 3.03
N ILE A 40 -8.67 -11.35 2.58
CA ILE A 40 -7.92 -11.19 1.32
C ILE A 40 -6.64 -12.03 1.33
N TRP A 41 -5.93 -12.05 2.47
CA TRP A 41 -4.75 -12.90 2.59
C TRP A 41 -5.12 -14.38 2.41
N HIS A 42 -6.11 -14.86 3.14
CA HIS A 42 -6.47 -16.27 3.17
C HIS A 42 -7.05 -16.75 1.84
N ASP A 43 -7.91 -15.95 1.23
CA ASP A 43 -8.70 -16.37 0.08
C ASP A 43 -7.95 -16.17 -1.24
N ALA A 44 -7.06 -15.18 -1.33
CA ALA A 44 -6.30 -14.88 -2.55
C ALA A 44 -4.78 -15.04 -2.37
N ILE A 45 -4.14 -14.16 -1.59
CA ILE A 45 -2.66 -14.04 -1.59
C ILE A 45 -1.95 -15.28 -1.06
N HIS A 46 -2.58 -16.03 -0.16
CA HIS A 46 -2.02 -17.26 0.41
C HIS A 46 -1.62 -18.27 -0.68
N TRP A 47 -2.47 -18.40 -1.70
CA TRP A 47 -2.37 -19.36 -2.80
C TRP A 47 -1.41 -18.94 -3.91
N TRP A 48 -0.83 -17.75 -3.83
CA TRP A 48 0.16 -17.28 -4.77
C TRP A 48 1.52 -17.91 -4.50
N LEU A 49 2.24 -18.29 -5.54
CA LEU A 49 3.64 -18.70 -5.42
C LEU A 49 4.52 -17.46 -5.38
N ASP A 50 5.44 -17.37 -4.41
CA ASP A 50 6.37 -16.23 -4.28
C ASP A 50 7.05 -15.88 -5.62
N SER A 51 7.43 -16.88 -6.42
CA SER A 51 8.07 -16.71 -7.72
C SER A 51 7.16 -16.22 -8.84
N SER A 52 5.84 -16.31 -8.70
CA SER A 52 4.88 -15.81 -9.71
C SER A 52 4.32 -14.43 -9.38
N ILE A 53 4.59 -13.90 -8.18
CA ILE A 53 4.14 -12.55 -7.80
C ILE A 53 4.94 -11.51 -8.55
N LYS A 54 4.21 -10.63 -9.24
CA LYS A 54 4.72 -9.50 -10.01
C LYS A 54 4.21 -8.22 -9.41
N ILE A 55 5.11 -7.25 -9.21
CA ILE A 55 4.75 -5.88 -8.85
C ILE A 55 5.25 -4.92 -9.91
N ARG A 56 4.35 -4.06 -10.37
CA ARG A 56 4.66 -2.95 -11.28
C ARG A 56 4.35 -1.63 -10.61
N PHE A 57 5.25 -0.69 -10.80
CA PHE A 57 5.06 0.71 -10.47
C PHE A 57 5.03 1.48 -11.78
N VAL A 58 3.86 1.94 -12.21
CA VAL A 58 3.72 2.73 -13.44
C VAL A 58 3.63 4.20 -13.06
N GLU A 59 4.66 4.98 -13.36
CA GLU A 59 4.72 6.41 -13.05
C GLU A 59 4.04 7.23 -14.15
N ILE A 60 3.15 8.12 -13.72
CA ILE A 60 2.37 9.02 -14.57
C ILE A 60 2.35 10.37 -13.87
N ASP A 61 3.05 11.36 -14.42
CA ASP A 61 3.22 12.69 -13.82
C ASP A 61 3.71 12.59 -12.36
N ASP A 62 2.97 13.20 -11.42
CA ASP A 62 3.26 13.20 -9.98
C ASP A 62 2.69 11.97 -9.24
N GLU A 63 2.01 11.09 -9.96
CA GLU A 63 1.40 9.87 -9.44
C GLU A 63 2.13 8.61 -9.92
N TYR A 64 1.79 7.49 -9.28
CA TYR A 64 2.12 6.18 -9.77
C TYR A 64 0.99 5.19 -9.48
N TRP A 65 0.87 4.21 -10.36
CA TRP A 65 0.04 3.03 -10.16
C TRP A 65 0.89 1.95 -9.55
N ILE A 66 0.53 1.46 -8.38
CA ILE A 66 1.01 0.15 -7.92
C ILE A 66 0.08 -0.91 -8.48
N ILE A 67 0.64 -1.96 -9.09
CA ILE A 67 -0.09 -3.06 -9.69
C ILE A 67 0.54 -4.35 -9.17
N ILE A 68 -0.28 -5.25 -8.62
CA ILE A 68 0.16 -6.52 -8.04
C ILE A 68 -0.66 -7.63 -8.66
N GLY A 69 0.01 -8.59 -9.28
CA GLY A 69 -0.62 -9.77 -9.87
C GLY A 69 0.22 -11.01 -9.60
N SER A 70 -0.40 -12.17 -9.69
CA SER A 70 0.29 -13.45 -9.52
C SER A 70 -0.52 -14.57 -10.17
N ASP A 71 0.17 -15.63 -10.54
CA ASP A 71 -0.48 -16.91 -10.80
C ASP A 71 -0.85 -17.56 -9.46
N SER A 72 -2.13 -17.90 -9.27
CA SER A 72 -2.63 -18.63 -8.10
C SER A 72 -2.66 -20.13 -8.36
N GLN A 73 -2.38 -20.91 -7.30
CA GLN A 73 -2.65 -22.35 -7.29
C GLN A 73 -4.15 -22.68 -7.19
N HIS A 74 -4.99 -21.66 -6.99
CA HIS A 74 -6.44 -21.74 -6.85
C HIS A 74 -7.09 -20.70 -7.78
N PRO A 75 -7.23 -20.97 -9.09
CA PRO A 75 -7.59 -19.97 -10.10
C PRO A 75 -8.94 -19.28 -9.89
N GLU A 76 -9.89 -19.95 -9.25
CA GLU A 76 -11.21 -19.42 -8.89
C GLU A 76 -11.15 -18.30 -7.84
N SER A 77 -10.04 -18.18 -7.11
CA SER A 77 -9.80 -17.09 -6.17
C SER A 77 -8.75 -16.09 -6.66
N ASN A 78 -8.44 -16.11 -7.96
CA ASN A 78 -7.57 -15.13 -8.58
C ASN A 78 -8.10 -13.72 -8.35
N LEU A 79 -7.20 -12.86 -7.90
CA LEU A 79 -7.44 -11.46 -7.65
C LEU A 79 -6.18 -10.72 -8.08
N SER A 80 -6.30 -9.57 -8.72
CA SER A 80 -5.17 -8.66 -8.92
C SER A 80 -5.45 -7.36 -8.18
N PHE A 81 -4.41 -6.64 -7.81
CA PHE A 81 -4.54 -5.41 -7.04
C PHE A 81 -4.01 -4.25 -7.85
N PHE A 82 -4.65 -3.09 -7.72
CA PHE A 82 -4.06 -1.86 -8.19
C PHE A 82 -4.46 -0.69 -7.32
N LYS A 83 -3.64 0.36 -7.29
CA LYS A 83 -4.04 1.66 -6.75
C LYS A 83 -3.22 2.80 -7.32
N VAL A 84 -3.87 3.93 -7.53
CA VAL A 84 -3.21 5.20 -7.88
C VAL A 84 -2.81 5.92 -6.60
N LEU A 85 -1.55 6.33 -6.53
CA LEU A 85 -0.93 6.93 -5.35
C LEU A 85 -0.05 8.10 -5.77
N GLN A 86 0.01 9.12 -4.91
CA GLN A 86 0.94 10.23 -5.05
C GLN A 86 2.36 9.77 -4.74
N LYS A 87 3.34 10.24 -5.53
CA LYS A 87 4.75 10.02 -5.22
C LYS A 87 5.09 10.64 -3.87
N SER A 88 5.87 9.92 -3.06
CA SER A 88 6.29 10.36 -1.73
C SER A 88 7.75 10.02 -1.50
N GLU A 89 8.37 10.65 -0.51
CA GLU A 89 9.74 10.33 -0.11
C GLU A 89 9.89 8.83 0.23
N ASN A 90 8.85 8.22 0.83
CA ASN A 90 8.85 6.80 1.16
C ASN A 90 8.85 5.92 -0.10
N TYR A 91 8.09 6.29 -1.11
CA TYR A 91 8.09 5.61 -2.40
C TYR A 91 9.46 5.72 -3.08
N GLU A 92 10.04 6.92 -3.14
CA GLU A 92 11.36 7.15 -3.74
C GLU A 92 12.47 6.38 -3.02
N ARG A 93 12.40 6.32 -1.69
CA ARG A 93 13.33 5.53 -0.88
C ARG A 93 13.20 4.04 -1.17
N PHE A 94 11.99 3.52 -1.33
CA PHE A 94 11.77 2.13 -1.72
C PHE A 94 12.33 1.85 -3.12
N LYS A 95 12.00 2.69 -4.11
CA LYS A 95 12.47 2.58 -5.50
C LYS A 95 14.00 2.50 -5.59
N LYS A 96 14.72 3.28 -4.80
CA LYS A 96 16.19 3.27 -4.77
C LYS A 96 16.78 2.11 -3.96
N GLY A 97 16.06 1.62 -2.96
CA GLY A 97 16.63 0.76 -1.92
C GLY A 97 16.19 -0.70 -1.91
N HIS A 98 15.22 -1.11 -2.74
CA HIS A 98 14.67 -2.47 -2.67
C HIS A 98 15.68 -3.58 -3.07
N GLY A 99 16.74 -3.28 -3.81
CA GLY A 99 17.81 -4.25 -4.11
C GLY A 99 17.36 -5.48 -4.91
N GLY A 100 16.28 -5.34 -5.69
CA GLY A 100 15.71 -6.43 -6.50
C GLY A 100 14.72 -7.36 -5.79
N GLU A 101 14.54 -7.22 -4.47
CA GLU A 101 13.63 -8.08 -3.72
C GLU A 101 12.87 -7.35 -2.60
N ALA A 102 11.66 -7.80 -2.30
CA ALA A 102 10.85 -7.21 -1.23
C ALA A 102 9.97 -8.26 -0.55
N TYR A 103 9.45 -7.91 0.63
CA TYR A 103 8.33 -8.62 1.24
C TYR A 103 7.00 -7.97 0.90
N LEU A 104 6.04 -8.75 0.41
CA LEU A 104 4.62 -8.36 0.42
C LEU A 104 4.03 -8.72 1.77
N ARG A 105 3.45 -7.74 2.45
CA ARG A 105 2.59 -7.96 3.64
C ARG A 105 1.36 -7.12 3.52
N LEU A 106 0.29 -7.49 4.21
CA LEU A 106 -0.83 -6.56 4.41
C LEU A 106 -0.69 -5.91 5.78
N GLY A 107 -1.16 -4.67 5.88
CA GLY A 107 -1.12 -3.89 7.10
C GLY A 107 -2.46 -3.25 7.38
N ILE A 108 -2.71 -2.91 8.64
CA ILE A 108 -3.88 -2.16 9.08
C ILE A 108 -3.43 -0.75 9.42
N TYR A 109 -4.06 0.24 8.80
CA TYR A 109 -3.86 1.63 9.11
C TYR A 109 -4.97 2.11 10.05
N THR A 110 -4.58 2.66 11.20
CA THR A 110 -5.54 3.16 12.19
C THR A 110 -5.15 4.58 12.56
N LYS A 111 -6.04 5.54 12.32
CA LYS A 111 -5.91 6.89 12.87
C LYS A 111 -6.09 6.86 14.38
N LYS A 112 -5.31 7.66 15.08
CA LYS A 112 -5.28 7.72 16.53
C LYS A 112 -5.48 9.16 16.98
N SER A 113 -6.36 9.34 17.95
CA SER A 113 -6.54 10.59 18.66
C SER A 113 -5.75 10.58 19.98
N ARG A 114 -5.66 11.72 20.67
CA ARG A 114 -4.85 11.88 21.88
C ARG A 114 -5.16 10.83 22.94
N LYS A 115 -6.45 10.56 23.16
CA LYS A 115 -6.96 9.54 24.08
C LYS A 115 -6.56 8.09 23.74
N ASP A 116 -6.17 7.83 22.50
CA ASP A 116 -5.85 6.47 22.03
C ASP A 116 -4.35 6.15 22.13
N VAL A 117 -3.54 7.11 22.58
CA VAL A 117 -2.07 7.04 22.57
C VAL A 117 -1.46 7.45 23.90
N LYS A 118 -0.20 7.07 24.09
CA LYS A 118 0.61 7.52 25.22
C LYS A 118 1.16 8.93 24.97
N ASN A 119 1.60 9.57 26.04
CA ASN A 119 2.14 10.94 26.02
C ASN A 119 3.32 11.16 25.06
N ASP A 120 4.12 10.13 24.82
CA ASP A 120 5.29 10.16 23.93
C ASP A 120 4.95 9.94 22.44
N ALA A 121 3.69 9.67 22.10
CA ALA A 121 3.30 9.48 20.72
C ALA A 121 3.36 10.79 19.94
N LEU A 122 4.00 10.77 18.76
CA LEU A 122 4.11 11.95 17.92
C LEU A 122 2.81 12.21 17.16
N CYS A 123 2.35 13.45 17.20
CA CYS A 123 1.34 13.98 16.30
C CYS A 123 1.92 14.13 14.88
N ASP A 124 1.04 14.25 13.89
CA ASP A 124 1.38 14.61 12.50
C ASP A 124 2.14 15.95 12.40
N CYS A 125 2.06 16.82 13.42
CA CYS A 125 2.83 18.06 13.52
C CYS A 125 4.27 17.87 14.03
N GLY A 126 4.63 16.65 14.44
CA GLY A 126 5.96 16.30 14.95
C GLY A 126 6.15 16.44 16.46
N HIS A 127 5.20 17.07 17.18
CA HIS A 127 5.27 17.21 18.64
C HIS A 127 4.60 16.04 19.37
N ALA A 128 5.01 15.81 20.62
CA ALA A 128 4.50 14.69 21.41
C ALA A 128 3.05 14.94 21.84
N ALA A 129 2.35 13.87 22.20
CA ALA A 129 0.97 13.95 22.63
C ALA A 129 0.82 14.79 23.91
N GLU A 130 1.79 14.75 24.81
CA GLU A 130 1.84 15.63 26.00
C GLU A 130 1.97 17.13 25.67
N ASP A 131 2.45 17.47 24.48
CA ASP A 131 2.51 18.85 24.00
C ASP A 131 1.17 19.32 23.39
N HIS A 132 0.08 18.58 23.61
CA HIS A 132 -1.27 18.92 23.16
C HIS A 132 -2.21 19.03 24.36
N ASP A 133 -2.98 20.12 24.44
CA ASP A 133 -3.84 20.43 25.57
C ASP A 133 -5.15 19.62 25.54
N GLU A 134 -5.30 18.69 26.48
CA GLU A 134 -6.53 17.89 26.65
C GLU A 134 -7.76 18.75 26.99
N GLY A 135 -7.58 19.99 27.47
CA GLY A 135 -8.64 20.93 27.82
C GLY A 135 -9.10 21.84 26.68
N ASP A 136 -8.37 21.88 25.56
CA ASP A 136 -8.64 22.76 24.40
C ASP A 136 -8.50 21.98 23.09
N ASP A 137 -9.42 21.02 22.88
CA ASP A 137 -9.54 20.22 21.63
C ASP A 137 -8.25 19.50 21.16
N ASP A 138 -7.34 19.17 22.08
CA ASP A 138 -6.03 18.60 21.79
C ASP A 138 -5.18 19.49 20.87
N ILE A 139 -5.25 20.83 21.01
CA ILE A 139 -4.42 21.79 20.25
C ILE A 139 -2.96 21.69 20.69
N CYS A 140 -2.03 21.84 19.74
CA CYS A 140 -0.60 21.85 20.05
C CYS A 140 -0.20 23.14 20.78
N LEU A 141 0.54 22.99 21.87
CA LEU A 141 0.97 24.06 22.77
C LEU A 141 2.16 24.89 22.24
N TYR A 142 2.76 24.51 21.11
CA TYR A 142 3.84 25.26 20.48
C TYR A 142 3.29 26.45 19.69
N ASN A 143 3.70 27.66 20.07
CA ASN A 143 3.22 28.92 19.46
C ASN A 143 3.39 28.99 17.93
N ASP A 144 4.45 28.38 17.39
CA ASP A 144 4.74 28.37 15.94
C ASP A 144 4.05 27.21 15.20
N CYS A 145 3.27 26.39 15.92
CA CYS A 145 2.58 25.23 15.37
C CYS A 145 1.10 25.53 15.10
N ASN A 146 0.66 25.36 13.85
CA ASN A 146 -0.74 25.53 13.47
C ASN A 146 -1.62 24.28 13.72
N CYS A 147 -1.14 23.34 14.53
CA CYS A 147 -1.84 22.08 14.78
C CYS A 147 -3.00 22.29 15.74
N LYS A 148 -4.22 22.23 15.20
CA LYS A 148 -5.46 22.48 15.94
C LYS A 148 -6.02 21.27 16.68
N LYS A 149 -5.43 20.09 16.44
CA LYS A 149 -5.90 18.84 17.00
C LYS A 149 -4.84 17.77 16.87
N PHE A 150 -4.59 17.04 17.95
CA PHE A 150 -3.75 15.86 17.91
C PHE A 150 -4.31 14.84 16.92
N SER A 151 -3.47 14.45 15.97
CA SER A 151 -3.72 13.38 15.02
C SER A 151 -2.43 12.59 14.86
N SER A 152 -2.51 11.28 15.03
CA SER A 152 -1.41 10.39 14.68
C SER A 152 -1.96 9.13 14.02
N PHE A 153 -1.07 8.22 13.69
CA PHE A 153 -1.46 6.96 13.08
C PHE A 153 -0.61 5.80 13.59
N GLN A 154 -1.19 4.62 13.50
CA GLN A 154 -0.51 3.36 13.77
C GLN A 154 -0.68 2.43 12.57
N VAL A 155 0.41 1.81 12.14
CA VAL A 155 0.39 0.74 11.14
C VAL A 155 0.70 -0.59 11.81
N ASN A 156 -0.24 -1.52 11.76
CA ASN A 156 -0.08 -2.87 12.29
C ASN A 156 0.06 -3.88 11.14
N LEU A 157 1.21 -4.52 11.03
CA LEU A 157 1.48 -5.49 9.96
C LEU A 157 0.92 -6.88 10.30
N LEU A 158 0.35 -7.56 9.32
CA LEU A 158 0.13 -9.00 9.43
C LEU A 158 1.48 -9.73 9.51
N LYS A 159 1.51 -10.82 10.28
CA LYS A 159 2.73 -11.64 10.45
C LYS A 159 3.12 -12.40 9.17
N ARG A 160 2.14 -12.72 8.33
CA ARG A 160 2.33 -13.47 7.10
C ARG A 160 2.92 -12.57 6.02
N LYS A 161 3.78 -13.14 5.18
CA LYS A 161 4.48 -12.43 4.12
C LYS A 161 4.75 -13.34 2.93
N LYS A 162 4.91 -12.73 1.76
CA LYS A 162 5.43 -13.36 0.55
C LYS A 162 6.72 -12.64 0.14
N THR A 163 7.67 -13.36 -0.43
CA THR A 163 8.89 -12.78 -1.00
C THR A 163 8.64 -12.51 -2.48
N ILE A 164 9.08 -11.35 -2.96
CA ILE A 164 8.89 -10.92 -4.33
C ILE A 164 10.26 -10.59 -4.90
N THR A 165 10.51 -11.05 -6.11
CA THR A 165 11.73 -10.75 -6.88
C THR A 165 11.44 -10.10 -8.23
N ASP A 166 10.19 -10.12 -8.70
CA ASP A 166 9.77 -9.49 -9.95
C ASP A 166 9.13 -8.12 -9.66
N ILE A 167 9.98 -7.09 -9.54
CA ILE A 167 9.60 -5.71 -9.26
C ILE A 167 10.11 -4.82 -10.40
N ILE A 168 9.21 -4.12 -11.10
CA ILE A 168 9.57 -3.26 -12.23
C ILE A 168 8.93 -1.87 -12.08
N PHE A 169 9.70 -0.85 -12.39
CA PHE A 169 9.26 0.54 -12.49
C PHE A 169 9.17 0.91 -13.97
N LEU A 170 8.01 1.41 -14.40
CA LEU A 170 7.68 1.73 -15.78
C LEU A 170 7.22 3.17 -15.88
N GLU A 171 7.52 3.81 -17.00
CA GLU A 171 6.80 5.01 -17.43
C GLU A 171 5.54 4.60 -18.21
N GLU A 172 4.50 5.44 -18.22
CA GLU A 172 3.25 5.16 -18.94
C GLU A 172 3.46 4.69 -20.38
N LYS A 173 4.38 5.32 -21.11
CA LYS A 173 4.66 5.02 -22.52
C LYS A 173 5.17 3.58 -22.74
N ASN A 174 5.77 2.97 -21.73
CA ASN A 174 6.36 1.62 -21.78
C ASN A 174 5.37 0.53 -21.34
N VAL A 175 4.17 0.89 -20.89
CA VAL A 175 3.21 -0.06 -20.29
C VAL A 175 2.79 -1.16 -21.26
N LYS A 176 2.75 -0.89 -22.57
CA LYS A 176 2.39 -1.88 -23.61
C LYS A 176 3.34 -3.08 -23.67
N GLU A 177 4.56 -2.93 -23.14
CA GLU A 177 5.58 -3.99 -23.11
C GLU A 177 5.41 -4.93 -21.91
N ASP A 178 4.64 -4.54 -20.89
CA ASP A 178 4.34 -5.36 -19.72
C ASP A 178 2.86 -5.78 -19.70
N PRO A 179 2.54 -7.06 -19.91
CA PRO A 179 1.15 -7.53 -20.00
C PRO A 179 0.30 -7.25 -18.75
N LEU A 180 0.90 -7.29 -17.56
CA LEU A 180 0.18 -7.05 -16.30
C LEU A 180 -0.19 -5.57 -16.18
N ALA A 181 0.77 -4.69 -16.40
CA ALA A 181 0.56 -3.25 -16.37
C ALA A 181 -0.41 -2.81 -17.47
N TRP A 182 -0.26 -3.32 -18.70
CA TRP A 182 -1.15 -3.01 -19.81
C TRP A 182 -2.59 -3.41 -19.53
N ASN A 183 -2.83 -4.64 -19.06
CA ASN A 183 -4.18 -5.10 -18.73
C ASN A 183 -4.82 -4.19 -17.67
N CYS A 184 -4.08 -3.87 -16.61
CA CYS A 184 -4.57 -3.00 -15.54
C CYS A 184 -5.00 -1.62 -16.05
N LEU A 185 -4.11 -0.92 -16.76
CA LEU A 185 -4.40 0.42 -17.26
C LEU A 185 -5.47 0.40 -18.34
N TYR A 186 -5.49 -0.61 -19.20
CA TYR A 186 -6.54 -0.75 -20.20
C TYR A 186 -7.91 -0.86 -19.56
N VAL A 187 -8.09 -1.74 -18.56
CA VAL A 187 -9.38 -1.96 -17.90
C VAL A 187 -9.80 -0.77 -17.00
N ASN A 188 -8.84 -0.10 -16.36
CA ASN A 188 -9.16 0.85 -15.29
C ASN A 188 -8.97 2.33 -15.67
N LYS A 189 -8.20 2.64 -16.70
CA LYS A 189 -7.94 4.00 -17.20
C LYS A 189 -8.48 4.18 -18.62
N TYR A 190 -8.00 3.38 -19.57
CA TYR A 190 -8.24 3.64 -21.00
C TYR A 190 -9.65 3.26 -21.47
N SER A 191 -10.18 2.10 -21.07
CA SER A 191 -11.52 1.64 -21.48
C SER A 191 -12.68 2.46 -20.91
N LYS A 192 -12.40 3.31 -19.91
CA LYS A 192 -13.37 4.23 -19.29
C LYS A 192 -13.34 5.63 -19.92
N SER A 193 -12.47 5.84 -20.90
CA SER A 193 -12.26 7.13 -21.59
C SER A 193 -13.10 7.27 -22.87
N ASP A 194 -14.04 6.34 -23.10
CA ASP A 194 -15.01 6.34 -24.21
C ASP A 194 -16.42 6.76 -23.72
#